data_AF-A0A1S8S2R2-F1
#
_entry.id   AF-A0A1S8S2R2-F1
#
_cell.length_a   1.000
_cell.length_b   1.000
_cell.length_c   1.000
_cell.angle_alpha   90.00
_cell.angle_beta   90.00
_cell.angle_gamma   90.00
#
_symmetry.space_group_name_H-M   'P 1'
#
loop_
_entity.id
_entity.type
_entity.pdbx_description
1 polymer ?
#
loop_
_entity_poly.entity_id
_entity_poly.type
_entity_poly.pdbx_seq_one_letter_code
_entity_poly.pdbx_strand_id
1 'polypeptide(L)'
;MDKVYMQQETIILPKEICEVPYSNEVDYATFSRSLRDDKVVASYKMYWLLTLLDEISLDNFEIEFRTLICKMVVKAWYPLLKYKLSFGLCDNLAKVATYISDTYNLESNYDERKLFDFIYLSQDKTLNKMLKELTLNVPYRFLSPFFENKLRGQKKVQKLIEELSKEDNECIYEIYKNDKYENCIKIKDNWCNYLKFNYRIIQGWAYYRLVCFLQKRNPNVPGIAMKLEAPKNRDLRE
;
A
#
# COMPACT_ATOMS: atom_id res chain seq x y z
N MET A 1 -13.60 -59.96 -17.78
CA MET A 1 -14.33 -59.14 -16.78
C MET A 1 -13.25 -58.44 -16.00
N ASP A 2 -12.64 -57.42 -16.62
CA ASP A 2 -11.38 -56.83 -16.15
C ASP A 2 -11.66 -55.39 -15.76
N LYS A 3 -11.64 -55.14 -14.45
CA LYS A 3 -11.71 -53.80 -13.88
C LYS A 3 -10.33 -53.17 -14.04
N VAL A 4 -10.21 -52.25 -15.00
CA VAL A 4 -9.09 -51.30 -15.04
C VAL A 4 -9.33 -50.29 -13.91
N TYR A 5 -8.61 -50.46 -12.80
CA TYR A 5 -8.47 -49.44 -11.78
C TYR A 5 -7.59 -48.32 -12.35
N MET A 6 -8.20 -47.21 -12.76
CA MET A 6 -7.45 -45.97 -12.95
C MET A 6 -7.10 -45.43 -11.55
N GLN A 7 -5.80 -45.38 -11.24
CA GLN A 7 -5.29 -44.66 -10.08
C GLN A 7 -5.76 -43.21 -10.18
N GLN A 8 -6.38 -42.70 -9.11
CA GLN A 8 -6.66 -41.28 -8.99
C GLN A 8 -5.32 -40.54 -9.02
N GLU A 9 -4.97 -40.00 -10.18
CA GLU A 9 -3.98 -38.95 -10.28
C GLU A 9 -4.36 -37.91 -9.24
N THR A 10 -3.46 -37.72 -8.28
CA THR A 10 -3.61 -36.73 -7.24
C THR A 10 -3.62 -35.41 -7.97
N ILE A 11 -4.80 -34.84 -8.19
CA ILE A 11 -4.93 -33.47 -8.64
C ILE A 11 -4.26 -32.65 -7.55
N ILE A 12 -3.00 -32.28 -7.79
CA ILE A 12 -2.30 -31.29 -6.98
C ILE A 12 -3.05 -30.00 -7.29
N LEU A 13 -4.11 -29.73 -6.52
CA LEU A 13 -4.69 -28.41 -6.45
C LEU A 13 -3.51 -27.46 -6.22
N PRO A 14 -3.36 -26.40 -7.04
CA PRO A 14 -2.29 -25.45 -6.81
C PRO A 14 -2.36 -25.05 -5.34
N LYS A 15 -1.24 -25.24 -4.60
CA LYS A 15 -1.00 -24.57 -3.33
C LYS A 15 -1.53 -23.15 -3.52
N GLU A 16 -2.44 -22.71 -2.65
CA GLU A 16 -3.13 -21.42 -2.68
C GLU A 16 -2.43 -20.42 -3.59
N ILE A 17 -3.11 -19.89 -4.63
CA ILE A 17 -2.54 -18.88 -5.53
C ILE A 17 -1.86 -17.82 -4.66
N CYS A 18 -0.52 -17.81 -4.67
CA CYS A 18 0.23 -16.83 -3.91
C CYS A 18 -0.02 -15.49 -4.57
N GLU A 19 -0.39 -14.48 -3.79
CA GLU A 19 -0.75 -13.14 -4.31
C GLU A 19 0.46 -12.41 -4.91
N VAL A 20 1.67 -12.95 -4.78
CA VAL A 20 2.91 -12.35 -5.27
C VAL A 20 3.81 -13.44 -5.88
N PRO A 21 4.72 -13.09 -6.80
CA PRO A 21 5.62 -14.06 -7.42
C PRO A 21 6.49 -14.83 -6.41
N TYR A 22 6.79 -16.08 -6.73
CA TYR A 22 7.74 -16.87 -5.94
C TYR A 22 9.13 -16.23 -5.97
N SER A 23 9.85 -16.31 -4.84
CA SER A 23 11.28 -15.98 -4.77
C SER A 23 12.00 -16.90 -3.79
N ASN A 24 13.26 -17.21 -4.10
CA ASN A 24 14.22 -17.84 -3.20
C ASN A 24 15.15 -16.82 -2.52
N GLU A 25 15.08 -15.54 -2.89
CA GLU A 25 15.95 -14.47 -2.38
C GLU A 25 15.31 -13.67 -1.23
N VAL A 26 13.98 -13.69 -1.14
CA VAL A 26 13.20 -12.95 -0.14
C VAL A 26 12.06 -13.79 0.39
N ASP A 27 11.61 -13.50 1.62
CA ASP A 27 10.40 -14.09 2.23
C ASP A 27 9.11 -13.54 1.57
N TYR A 28 8.90 -13.93 0.31
CA TYR A 28 7.73 -13.58 -0.49
C TYR A 28 6.44 -14.12 0.14
N ALA A 29 6.51 -15.21 0.91
CA ALA A 29 5.36 -15.82 1.56
C ALA A 29 4.82 -14.92 2.68
N THR A 30 5.70 -14.39 3.54
CA THR A 30 5.30 -13.41 4.56
C THR A 30 4.89 -12.08 3.96
N PHE A 31 5.53 -11.63 2.88
CA PHE A 31 5.05 -10.48 2.12
C PHE A 31 3.64 -10.70 1.57
N SER A 32 3.35 -11.85 0.94
CA SER A 32 1.98 -12.19 0.52
C SER A 32 1.00 -12.13 1.68
N ARG A 33 1.35 -12.68 2.86
CA ARG A 33 0.52 -12.58 4.06
C ARG A 33 0.31 -11.13 4.52
N SER A 34 1.28 -10.23 4.34
CA SER A 34 1.10 -8.81 4.68
C SER A 34 0.07 -8.10 3.83
N LEU A 35 -0.13 -8.61 2.62
CA LEU A 35 -1.16 -8.17 1.70
C LEU A 35 -2.51 -8.80 1.99
N ARG A 36 -2.62 -9.98 2.60
CA ARG A 36 -3.91 -10.68 2.82
C ARG A 36 -4.92 -9.89 3.68
N ASP A 37 -6.19 -10.20 3.44
CA ASP A 37 -7.40 -9.50 3.92
C ASP A 37 -8.13 -10.17 5.10
N ASP A 38 -7.51 -11.15 5.73
CA ASP A 38 -8.15 -12.08 6.68
C ASP A 38 -8.79 -11.40 7.91
N LYS A 39 -8.48 -10.14 8.19
CA LYS A 39 -9.04 -9.40 9.34
C LYS A 39 -9.56 -8.00 9.01
N VAL A 40 -8.80 -7.18 8.28
CA VAL A 40 -9.23 -5.85 7.80
C VAL A 40 -8.45 -5.51 6.54
N VAL A 41 -9.15 -5.46 5.40
CA VAL A 41 -8.64 -4.85 4.18
C VAL A 41 -8.47 -3.37 4.47
N ALA A 42 -7.23 -2.89 4.56
CA ALA A 42 -6.99 -1.48 4.79
C ALA A 42 -6.41 -0.86 3.52
N SER A 43 -7.17 0.05 2.91
CA SER A 43 -6.78 0.81 1.72
C SER A 43 -5.34 1.33 1.82
N TYR A 44 -4.94 1.78 3.00
CA TYR A 44 -3.62 2.34 3.27
C TYR A 44 -2.48 1.36 2.97
N LYS A 45 -2.65 0.04 3.17
CA LYS A 45 -1.59 -0.94 2.89
C LYS A 45 -1.34 -1.02 1.39
N MET A 46 -2.42 -0.99 0.60
CA MET A 46 -2.33 -1.04 -0.84
C MET A 46 -1.77 0.26 -1.40
N TYR A 47 -2.23 1.42 -0.91
CA TYR A 47 -1.65 2.70 -1.31
C TYR A 47 -0.19 2.83 -0.89
N TRP A 48 0.20 2.34 0.29
CA TRP A 48 1.60 2.29 0.73
C TRP A 48 2.45 1.41 -0.21
N LEU A 49 1.96 0.22 -0.55
CA LEU A 49 2.64 -0.66 -1.49
C LEU A 49 2.78 0.01 -2.87
N LEU A 50 1.72 0.63 -3.39
CA LEU A 50 1.75 1.32 -4.68
C LEU A 50 2.77 2.47 -4.68
N THR A 51 2.85 3.28 -3.62
CA THR A 51 3.84 4.36 -3.55
C THR A 51 5.25 3.82 -3.37
N LEU A 52 5.42 2.74 -2.61
CA LEU A 52 6.70 2.07 -2.44
C LEU A 52 7.24 1.53 -3.76
N LEU A 53 6.38 0.85 -4.52
CA LEU A 53 6.71 0.32 -5.84
C LEU A 53 7.10 1.43 -6.81
N ASP A 54 6.41 2.56 -6.79
CA ASP A 54 6.73 3.70 -7.65
C ASP A 54 8.12 4.26 -7.32
N GLU A 55 8.48 4.43 -6.04
CA GLU A 55 9.82 4.88 -5.65
C GLU A 55 10.91 3.89 -6.07
N ILE A 56 10.69 2.60 -5.82
CA ILE A 56 11.63 1.53 -6.21
C ILE A 56 11.83 1.50 -7.73
N SER A 57 10.78 1.76 -8.51
CA SER A 57 10.87 1.81 -9.97
C SER A 57 11.75 2.97 -10.48
N LEU A 58 11.92 4.01 -9.66
CA LEU A 58 12.77 5.17 -9.90
C LEU A 58 14.16 5.05 -9.26
N ASP A 59 14.52 3.86 -8.75
CA ASP A 59 15.76 3.60 -8.02
C ASP A 59 15.91 4.42 -6.73
N ASN A 60 14.80 4.84 -6.14
CA ASN A 60 14.76 5.45 -4.81
C ASN A 60 14.53 4.37 -3.75
N PHE A 61 15.59 4.02 -3.01
CA PHE A 61 15.54 2.98 -1.98
C PHE A 61 15.59 3.49 -0.54
N GLU A 62 15.97 4.75 -0.35
CA GLU A 62 15.92 5.46 0.94
C GLU A 62 14.87 6.56 0.84
N ILE A 63 13.77 6.42 1.58
CA ILE A 63 12.56 7.22 1.35
C ILE A 63 12.00 7.72 2.68
N GLU A 64 11.75 9.03 2.77
CA GLU A 64 11.07 9.62 3.93
C GLU A 64 9.60 9.17 4.01
N PHE A 65 9.13 8.93 5.24
CA PHE A 65 7.72 8.61 5.48
C PHE A 65 6.80 9.69 4.92
N ARG A 66 7.19 10.97 5.03
CA ARG A 66 6.41 12.11 4.53
C ARG A 66 6.15 11.98 3.04
N THR A 67 7.17 11.66 2.25
CA THR A 67 7.07 11.45 0.80
C THR A 67 6.05 10.37 0.47
N LEU A 68 6.16 9.20 1.11
CA LEU A 68 5.27 8.07 0.87
C LEU A 68 3.82 8.38 1.25
N ILE A 69 3.59 8.99 2.43
CA ILE A 69 2.24 9.36 2.87
C ILE A 69 1.62 10.42 1.96
N CYS A 70 2.37 11.44 1.53
CA CYS A 70 1.85 12.45 0.61
C CYS A 70 1.44 11.78 -0.72
N LYS A 71 2.27 10.89 -1.27
CA LYS A 71 1.95 10.13 -2.49
C LYS A 71 0.72 9.22 -2.30
N MET A 72 0.50 8.67 -1.10
CA MET A 72 -0.70 7.87 -0.83
C MET A 72 -1.97 8.73 -0.91
N VAL A 73 -1.94 9.94 -0.36
CA VAL A 73 -3.07 10.88 -0.44
C VAL A 73 -3.34 11.26 -1.90
N VAL A 74 -2.29 11.56 -2.67
CA VAL A 74 -2.40 11.87 -4.11
C VAL A 74 -3.03 10.71 -4.88
N LYS A 75 -2.56 9.47 -4.67
CA LYS A 75 -3.14 8.28 -5.33
C LYS A 75 -4.60 8.03 -4.96
N ALA A 76 -5.00 8.34 -3.73
CA ALA A 76 -6.38 8.19 -3.28
C ALA A 76 -7.30 9.33 -3.76
N TRP A 77 -6.74 10.47 -4.21
CA TRP A 77 -7.46 11.71 -4.51
C TRP A 77 -8.56 11.53 -5.56
N TYR A 78 -8.20 10.98 -6.72
CA TYR A 78 -9.11 10.84 -7.85
C TYR A 78 -10.32 9.93 -7.54
N PRO A 79 -10.16 8.68 -7.06
CA PRO A 79 -11.31 7.84 -6.72
C PRO A 79 -12.20 8.46 -5.63
N LEU A 80 -11.60 9.13 -4.64
CA LEU A 80 -12.34 9.78 -3.56
C LEU A 80 -13.15 10.99 -4.04
N LEU A 81 -12.54 11.88 -4.84
CA LEU A 81 -13.17 13.17 -5.13
C LEU A 81 -13.93 13.20 -6.45
N LYS A 82 -13.48 12.49 -7.48
CA LYS A 82 -14.15 12.46 -8.79
C LYS A 82 -15.36 11.53 -8.76
N TYR A 83 -15.16 10.32 -8.25
CA TYR A 83 -16.18 9.27 -8.23
C TYR A 83 -16.89 9.12 -6.89
N LYS A 84 -16.49 9.91 -5.87
CA LYS A 84 -17.08 9.87 -4.53
C LYS A 84 -17.10 8.46 -3.94
N LEU A 85 -16.07 7.66 -4.24
CA LEU A 85 -15.98 6.30 -3.72
C LEU A 85 -15.79 6.34 -2.20
N SER A 86 -16.65 5.60 -1.49
CA SER A 86 -16.53 5.43 -0.04
C SER A 86 -15.40 4.46 0.28
N PHE A 87 -14.42 4.93 1.06
CA PHE A 87 -13.40 4.06 1.66
C PHE A 87 -13.85 3.55 3.05
N GLY A 88 -15.05 3.93 3.47
CA GLY A 88 -15.59 3.66 4.79
C GLY A 88 -15.32 4.79 5.78
N LEU A 89 -16.15 4.87 6.82
CA LEU A 89 -16.19 5.98 7.78
C LEU A 89 -14.87 6.17 8.56
N CYS A 90 -14.14 5.08 8.78
CA CYS A 90 -12.92 5.09 9.58
C CYS A 90 -11.63 5.22 8.76
N ASP A 91 -11.74 5.45 7.44
CA ASP A 91 -10.56 5.52 6.58
C ASP A 91 -9.85 6.87 6.71
N ASN A 92 -8.59 6.84 7.16
CA ASN A 92 -7.83 8.06 7.40
C ASN A 92 -7.34 8.73 6.11
N LEU A 93 -7.17 8.02 5.00
CA LEU A 93 -6.83 8.64 3.71
C LEU A 93 -8.01 9.45 3.19
N ALA A 94 -9.22 8.91 3.29
CA ALA A 94 -10.44 9.63 2.93
C ALA A 94 -10.59 10.93 3.73
N LYS A 95 -10.38 10.87 5.06
CA LYS A 95 -10.45 12.07 5.92
C LYS A 95 -9.45 13.14 5.49
N VAL A 96 -8.19 12.77 5.21
CA VAL A 96 -7.16 13.73 4.77
C VAL A 96 -7.53 14.36 3.43
N ALA A 97 -7.93 13.56 2.44
CA ALA A 97 -8.28 14.08 1.12
C ALA A 97 -9.51 15.01 1.18
N THR A 98 -10.56 14.63 1.92
CA THR A 98 -11.73 15.48 2.15
C THR A 98 -11.36 16.78 2.86
N TYR A 99 -10.54 16.72 3.93
CA TYR A 99 -10.06 17.91 4.62
C TYR A 99 -9.36 18.89 3.67
N ILE A 100 -8.44 18.40 2.84
CA ILE A 100 -7.73 19.25 1.86
C ILE A 100 -8.70 19.82 0.84
N SER A 101 -9.56 18.99 0.26
CA SER A 101 -10.56 19.41 -0.75
C SER A 101 -11.46 20.51 -0.20
N ASP A 102 -12.02 20.33 0.99
CA ASP A 102 -13.01 21.24 1.56
C ASP A 102 -12.36 22.53 2.08
N THR A 103 -11.15 22.44 2.66
CA THR A 103 -10.45 23.60 3.25
C THR A 103 -9.85 24.51 2.18
N TYR A 104 -9.32 23.92 1.10
CA TYR A 104 -8.57 24.65 0.08
C TYR A 104 -9.30 24.74 -1.27
N ASN A 105 -10.53 24.21 -1.34
CA ASN A 105 -11.37 24.18 -2.54
C ASN A 105 -10.65 23.60 -3.77
N LEU A 106 -9.88 22.53 -3.56
CA LEU A 106 -9.16 21.85 -4.64
C LEU A 106 -10.07 20.86 -5.37
N GLU A 107 -10.11 20.95 -6.69
CA GLU A 107 -10.97 20.10 -7.51
C GLU A 107 -10.47 18.64 -7.62
N SER A 108 -11.39 17.74 -7.99
CA SER A 108 -11.08 16.31 -8.20
C SER A 108 -10.10 16.02 -9.34
N ASN A 109 -9.91 16.96 -10.27
CA ASN A 109 -9.02 16.88 -11.42
C ASN A 109 -7.70 17.65 -11.21
N TYR A 110 -7.42 18.07 -9.97
CA TYR A 110 -6.22 18.81 -9.62
C TYR A 110 -4.96 18.02 -10.00
N ASP A 111 -3.95 18.73 -10.49
CA ASP A 111 -2.72 18.11 -10.99
C ASP A 111 -2.00 17.34 -9.87
N GLU A 112 -1.62 16.08 -10.13
CA GLU A 112 -1.05 15.19 -9.12
C GLU A 112 0.28 15.71 -8.56
N ARG A 113 1.13 16.33 -9.40
CA ARG A 113 2.42 16.88 -8.96
C ARG A 113 2.20 18.11 -8.09
N LYS A 114 1.34 19.02 -8.53
CA LYS A 114 0.95 20.19 -7.72
C LYS A 114 0.29 19.80 -6.41
N LEU A 115 -0.52 18.73 -6.40
CA LEU A 115 -1.14 18.22 -5.19
C LEU A 115 -0.09 17.67 -4.23
N PHE A 116 0.85 16.88 -4.74
CA PHE A 116 1.97 16.37 -3.95
C PHE A 116 2.76 17.52 -3.31
N ASP A 117 3.19 18.50 -4.10
CA ASP A 117 3.98 19.64 -3.63
C ASP A 117 3.20 20.45 -2.58
N PHE A 118 1.91 20.69 -2.83
CA PHE A 118 1.03 21.36 -1.89
C PHE A 118 0.97 20.65 -0.54
N ILE A 119 0.71 19.34 -0.52
CA ILE A 119 0.61 18.55 0.72
C ILE A 119 1.98 18.50 1.41
N TYR A 120 3.04 18.26 0.65
CA TYR A 120 4.39 18.07 1.16
C TYR A 120 4.93 19.34 1.83
N LEU A 121 4.70 20.52 1.23
CA LEU A 121 5.23 21.80 1.72
C LEU A 121 4.29 22.52 2.71
N SER A 122 3.09 21.97 2.95
CA SER A 122 2.08 22.60 3.78
C SER A 122 2.55 22.87 5.22
N GLN A 123 2.26 24.09 5.70
CA GLN A 123 2.47 24.51 7.10
C GLN A 123 1.19 24.42 7.95
N ASP A 124 0.10 23.89 7.38
CA ASP A 124 -1.15 23.68 8.10
C ASP A 124 -0.97 22.65 9.23
N LYS A 125 -1.19 23.09 10.47
CA LYS A 125 -1.03 22.26 11.66
C LYS A 125 -2.00 21.08 11.71
N THR A 126 -3.23 21.27 11.24
CA THR A 126 -4.26 20.23 11.21
C THR A 126 -3.91 19.19 10.17
N LEU A 127 -3.58 19.61 8.94
CA LEU A 127 -3.13 18.69 7.89
C LEU A 127 -1.90 17.89 8.32
N ASN A 128 -0.86 18.58 8.83
CA ASN A 128 0.36 17.92 9.29
C ASN A 128 0.11 16.92 10.43
N LYS A 129 -0.84 17.21 11.33
CA LYS A 129 -1.26 16.26 12.37
C LYS A 129 -1.89 15.02 11.76
N MET A 130 -2.82 15.18 10.82
CA MET A 130 -3.49 14.04 10.16
C MET A 130 -2.49 13.18 9.35
N LEU A 131 -1.55 13.81 8.64
CA LEU A 131 -0.48 13.09 7.93
C LEU A 131 0.40 12.30 8.92
N LYS A 132 0.75 12.89 10.07
CA LYS A 132 1.51 12.20 11.11
C LYS A 132 0.76 10.98 11.67
N GLU A 133 -0.55 11.04 11.85
CA GLU A 133 -1.34 9.90 12.31
C GLU A 133 -1.31 8.71 11.32
N LEU A 134 -1.20 8.98 10.02
CA LEU A 134 -0.95 7.94 9.01
C LEU A 134 0.44 7.31 9.20
N THR A 135 1.48 8.13 9.43
CA THR A 135 2.85 7.63 9.65
C THR A 135 2.97 6.69 10.86
N LEU A 136 2.16 6.90 11.91
CA LEU A 136 2.23 6.12 13.16
C LEU A 136 1.71 4.69 13.02
N ASN A 137 1.05 4.36 11.91
CA ASN A 137 0.39 3.08 11.72
C ASN A 137 0.88 2.35 10.48
N VAL A 138 0.94 3.03 9.34
CA VAL A 138 1.09 2.40 8.02
C VAL A 138 2.40 1.60 7.87
N PRO A 139 3.59 2.23 7.98
CA PRO A 139 4.87 1.52 7.77
C PRO A 139 5.08 0.36 8.74
N TYR A 140 4.64 0.52 9.99
CA TYR A 140 4.77 -0.50 11.02
C TYR A 140 3.81 -1.68 10.81
N ARG A 141 2.55 -1.42 10.50
CA ARG A 141 1.54 -2.47 10.24
C ARG A 141 1.80 -3.22 8.95
N PHE A 142 2.50 -2.61 8.01
CA PHE A 142 2.94 -3.29 6.80
C PHE A 142 4.06 -4.31 7.10
N LEU A 143 4.98 -3.99 8.01
CA LEU A 143 6.02 -4.93 8.46
C LEU A 143 5.57 -5.94 9.52
N SER A 144 4.49 -5.69 10.26
CA SER A 144 4.11 -6.52 11.40
C SER A 144 4.05 -8.04 11.15
N PRO A 145 3.65 -8.54 9.97
CA PRO A 145 3.62 -9.98 9.68
C PRO A 145 5.00 -10.65 9.70
N PHE A 146 6.08 -9.91 9.41
CA PHE A 146 7.46 -10.40 9.53
C PHE A 146 7.87 -10.65 10.98
N PHE A 147 7.17 -10.04 11.93
CA PHE A 147 7.53 -10.06 13.35
C PHE A 147 6.43 -10.64 14.23
N GLU A 148 5.40 -11.27 13.68
CA GLU A 148 4.17 -11.67 14.38
C GLU A 148 4.43 -12.35 15.73
N ASN A 149 5.36 -13.32 15.75
CA ASN A 149 5.75 -14.04 16.97
C ASN A 149 6.41 -13.15 18.02
N LYS A 150 7.24 -12.18 17.58
CA LYS A 150 7.96 -11.25 18.45
C LYS A 150 7.05 -10.13 18.98
N LEU A 151 5.99 -9.78 18.27
CA LEU A 151 5.07 -8.70 18.64
C LEU A 151 3.96 -9.12 19.63
N ARG A 152 3.72 -10.42 19.79
CA ARG A 152 2.63 -10.93 20.63
C ARG A 152 2.81 -10.52 22.10
N GLY A 153 1.80 -9.85 22.66
CA GLY A 153 1.80 -9.41 24.05
C GLY A 153 2.69 -8.19 24.35
N GLN A 154 3.32 -7.60 23.33
CA GLN A 154 4.24 -6.49 23.51
C GLN A 154 3.51 -5.15 23.62
N LYS A 155 4.07 -4.26 24.44
CA LYS A 155 3.70 -2.84 24.50
C LYS A 155 4.65 -2.05 23.59
N LYS A 156 4.20 -0.89 23.08
CA LYS A 156 4.99 -0.03 22.17
C LYS A 156 5.48 -0.75 20.90
N VAL A 157 4.56 -1.45 20.23
CA VAL A 157 4.80 -2.25 19.02
C VAL A 157 5.60 -1.50 17.95
N GLN A 158 5.36 -0.21 17.73
CA GLN A 158 6.09 0.57 16.73
C GLN A 158 7.60 0.61 17.00
N LYS A 159 8.01 0.94 18.24
CA LYS A 159 9.42 1.02 18.61
C LYS A 159 10.12 -0.34 18.44
N LEU A 160 9.44 -1.42 18.84
CA LEU A 160 9.96 -2.77 18.67
C LEU A 160 10.12 -3.12 17.19
N ILE A 161 9.18 -2.73 16.32
CA ILE A 161 9.30 -2.94 14.87
C ILE A 161 10.48 -2.14 14.30
N GLU A 162 10.75 -0.92 14.77
CA GLU A 162 11.93 -0.15 14.34
C GLU A 162 13.22 -0.91 14.63
N GLU A 163 13.38 -1.40 15.87
CA GLU A 163 14.54 -2.18 16.31
C GLU A 163 14.67 -3.48 15.49
N LEU A 164 13.60 -4.27 15.41
CA LEU A 164 13.60 -5.53 14.67
C LEU A 164 13.87 -5.35 13.18
N SER A 165 13.37 -4.29 12.57
CA SER A 165 13.52 -4.05 11.13
C SER A 165 14.98 -3.82 10.70
N LYS A 166 15.84 -3.36 11.63
CA LYS A 166 17.28 -3.15 11.40
C LYS A 166 18.11 -4.42 11.60
N GLU A 167 17.70 -5.27 12.53
CA GLU A 167 18.43 -6.50 12.88
C GLU A 167 18.06 -7.67 11.97
N ASP A 168 16.81 -7.72 11.53
CA ASP A 168 16.29 -8.75 10.66
C ASP A 168 16.82 -8.55 9.23
N ASN A 169 17.08 -9.62 8.47
CA ASN A 169 17.50 -9.53 7.06
C ASN A 169 16.37 -9.88 6.08
N GLU A 170 15.27 -10.46 6.57
CA GLU A 170 14.19 -11.02 5.75
C GLU A 170 13.08 -10.00 5.46
N CYS A 171 12.87 -9.01 6.34
CA CYS A 171 11.82 -8.00 6.15
C CYS A 171 12.15 -7.01 5.02
N ILE A 172 11.11 -6.42 4.44
CA ILE A 172 11.17 -5.65 3.18
C ILE A 172 12.09 -4.42 3.28
N TYR A 173 12.00 -3.71 4.39
CA TYR A 173 12.78 -2.50 4.65
C TYR A 173 13.10 -2.38 6.12
N GLU A 174 14.16 -1.64 6.42
CA GLU A 174 14.44 -1.13 7.76
C GLU A 174 13.78 0.23 7.96
N ILE A 175 13.42 0.55 9.20
CA ILE A 175 12.92 1.87 9.61
C ILE A 175 14.00 2.57 10.43
N TYR A 176 14.35 3.79 10.04
CA TYR A 176 15.38 4.60 10.71
C TYR A 176 15.01 6.08 10.74
N LYS A 177 15.84 6.88 11.41
CA LYS A 177 15.77 8.34 11.36
C LYS A 177 16.99 8.87 10.64
N ASN A 178 16.80 9.77 9.68
CA ASN A 178 17.89 10.45 9.00
C ASN A 178 18.51 11.54 9.90
N ASP A 179 19.51 12.26 9.38
CA ASP A 179 20.23 13.33 10.10
C ASP A 179 19.32 14.50 10.50
N LYS A 180 18.15 14.65 9.87
CA LYS A 180 17.13 15.66 10.19
C LYS A 180 16.11 15.15 11.22
N TYR A 181 16.33 13.96 11.80
CA TYR A 181 15.42 13.26 12.70
C TYR A 181 14.06 12.88 12.08
N GLU A 182 13.97 12.84 10.74
CA GLU A 182 12.78 12.42 10.03
C GLU A 182 12.76 10.90 9.87
N ASN A 183 11.57 10.29 10.03
CA ASN A 183 11.41 8.85 9.88
C ASN A 183 11.51 8.47 8.40
N CYS A 184 12.35 7.47 8.11
CA CYS A 184 12.65 6.99 6.78
C CYS A 184 12.53 5.46 6.74
N ILE A 185 12.34 4.93 5.54
CA ILE A 185 12.58 3.52 5.24
C ILE A 185 13.80 3.39 4.35
N LYS A 186 14.52 2.28 4.50
CA LYS A 186 15.53 1.83 3.53
C LYS A 186 15.17 0.42 3.06
N ILE A 187 14.89 0.28 1.76
CA ILE A 187 14.61 -1.01 1.14
C ILE A 187 15.89 -1.85 1.17
N LYS A 188 15.76 -3.12 1.54
CA LYS A 188 16.92 -4.03 1.55
C LYS A 188 17.24 -4.54 0.15
N ASP A 189 18.52 -4.79 -0.10
CA ASP A 189 19.03 -5.10 -1.44
C ASP A 189 18.31 -6.26 -2.13
N ASN A 190 18.07 -7.38 -1.42
CA ASN A 190 17.34 -8.53 -1.98
C ASN A 190 15.90 -8.15 -2.39
N TRP A 191 15.28 -7.24 -1.64
CA TRP A 191 13.93 -6.74 -1.93
C TRP A 191 13.91 -5.76 -3.10
N CYS A 192 14.95 -4.95 -3.30
CA CYS A 192 15.04 -4.00 -4.42
C CYS A 192 14.83 -4.71 -5.75
N ASN A 193 15.61 -5.76 -6.01
CA ASN A 193 15.53 -6.54 -7.25
C ASN A 193 14.17 -7.22 -7.39
N TYR A 194 13.74 -7.95 -6.35
CA TYR A 194 12.47 -8.67 -6.38
C TYR A 194 11.29 -7.75 -6.67
N LEU A 195 11.18 -6.60 -5.98
CA LEU A 195 10.07 -5.67 -6.16
C LEU A 195 10.12 -4.95 -7.51
N LYS A 196 11.31 -4.60 -8.01
CA LYS A 196 11.49 -3.94 -9.32
C LYS A 196 11.15 -4.88 -10.47
N PHE A 197 11.67 -6.10 -10.49
CA PHE A 197 11.41 -7.07 -11.56
C PHE A 197 9.95 -7.54 -11.58
N ASN A 198 9.31 -7.64 -10.41
CA ASN A 198 7.92 -8.07 -10.28
C ASN A 198 6.92 -6.91 -10.19
N TYR A 199 7.36 -5.66 -10.42
CA TYR A 199 6.57 -4.43 -10.22
C TYR A 199 5.16 -4.52 -10.78
N ARG A 200 5.02 -4.92 -12.05
CA ARG A 200 3.71 -4.95 -12.74
C ARG A 200 2.74 -5.97 -12.14
N ILE A 201 3.26 -7.13 -11.75
CA ILE A 201 2.45 -8.20 -11.16
C ILE A 201 1.98 -7.77 -9.76
N ILE A 202 2.89 -7.28 -8.93
CA ILE A 202 2.58 -6.82 -7.57
C ILE A 202 1.64 -5.61 -7.61
N GLN A 203 1.87 -4.68 -8.53
CA GLN A 203 0.98 -3.54 -8.78
C GLN A 203 -0.44 -4.00 -9.18
N GLY A 204 -0.55 -4.97 -10.09
CA GLY A 204 -1.84 -5.53 -10.50
C GLY A 204 -2.60 -6.15 -9.33
N TRP A 205 -1.89 -6.87 -8.45
CA TRP A 205 -2.47 -7.40 -7.22
C TRP A 205 -2.90 -6.31 -6.24
N ALA A 206 -2.09 -5.28 -6.03
CA ALA A 206 -2.46 -4.15 -5.18
C ALA A 206 -3.74 -3.45 -5.68
N TYR A 207 -3.87 -3.23 -7.00
CA TYR A 207 -5.08 -2.68 -7.59
C TYR A 207 -6.27 -3.62 -7.47
N TYR A 208 -6.11 -4.93 -7.74
CA TYR A 208 -7.17 -5.90 -7.56
C TYR A 208 -7.73 -5.86 -6.13
N ARG A 209 -6.85 -5.81 -5.13
CA ARG A 209 -7.26 -5.75 -3.72
C ARG A 209 -7.93 -4.43 -3.36
N LEU A 210 -7.49 -3.31 -3.94
CA LEU A 210 -8.22 -2.03 -3.85
C LEU A 210 -9.62 -2.12 -4.48
N VAL A 211 -9.77 -2.76 -5.64
CA VAL A 211 -11.09 -2.98 -6.25
C VAL A 211 -11.98 -3.79 -5.32
N CYS A 212 -11.50 -4.91 -4.77
CA CYS A 212 -12.26 -5.71 -3.81
C CYS A 212 -12.64 -4.92 -2.55
N PHE A 213 -11.72 -4.11 -2.02
CA PHE A 213 -11.95 -3.22 -0.87
C PHE A 213 -13.08 -2.24 -1.14
N LEU A 214 -13.02 -1.56 -2.27
CA LEU A 214 -13.95 -0.51 -2.67
C LEU A 214 -15.30 -1.09 -3.08
N GLN A 215 -15.34 -2.23 -3.78
CA GLN A 215 -16.59 -2.87 -4.20
C GLN A 215 -17.48 -3.26 -3.03
N LYS A 216 -16.88 -3.77 -1.94
CA LYS A 216 -17.62 -4.08 -0.69
C LYS A 216 -18.26 -2.83 -0.07
N ARG A 217 -17.72 -1.64 -0.30
CA ARG A 217 -18.16 -0.36 0.29
C ARG A 217 -19.00 0.49 -0.67
N ASN A 218 -19.00 0.14 -1.95
CA ASN A 218 -19.68 0.87 -3.02
C ASN A 218 -20.47 -0.12 -3.88
N PRO A 219 -21.43 -0.88 -3.31
CA PRO A 219 -22.10 -1.98 -4.02
C PRO A 219 -22.87 -1.50 -5.26
N ASN A 220 -23.33 -0.25 -5.26
CA ASN A 220 -24.11 0.33 -6.34
C ASN A 220 -23.26 1.06 -7.40
N VAL A 221 -21.94 1.08 -7.24
CA VAL A 221 -21.05 1.78 -8.16
C VAL A 221 -20.42 0.75 -9.12
N PRO A 222 -20.84 0.68 -10.39
CA PRO A 222 -20.25 -0.22 -11.36
C PRO A 222 -18.86 0.26 -11.79
N GLY A 223 -18.05 -0.67 -12.30
CA GLY A 223 -16.78 -0.35 -12.97
C GLY A 223 -15.72 0.27 -12.06
N ILE A 224 -15.66 -0.12 -10.77
CA ILE A 224 -14.68 0.41 -9.80
C ILE A 224 -13.24 0.29 -10.29
N ALA A 225 -12.90 -0.79 -10.99
CA ALA A 225 -11.58 -0.98 -11.59
C ALA A 225 -11.16 0.17 -12.52
N MET A 226 -12.12 0.81 -13.21
CA MET A 226 -11.88 1.92 -14.13
C MET A 226 -11.85 3.29 -13.44
N LYS A 227 -12.04 3.33 -12.12
CA LYS A 227 -12.21 4.55 -11.32
C LYS A 227 -11.05 4.85 -10.38
N LEU A 228 -10.02 4.01 -10.39
CA LEU A 228 -8.89 4.11 -9.45
C LEU A 228 -7.86 5.17 -9.84
N GLU A 229 -7.71 5.45 -11.15
CA GLU A 229 -6.71 6.39 -11.67
C GLU A 229 -7.34 7.36 -12.66
N ALA A 230 -6.81 8.58 -12.71
CA ALA A 230 -7.20 9.54 -13.73
C ALA A 230 -6.77 9.07 -15.13
N PRO A 231 -7.59 9.26 -16.18
CA PRO A 231 -7.20 8.95 -17.55
C PRO A 231 -5.93 9.71 -17.94
N LYS A 232 -4.91 9.00 -18.44
CA LYS A 232 -3.65 9.61 -18.90
C LYS A 232 -3.83 10.47 -20.14
N ASN A 233 -4.77 10.08 -21.01
CA ASN A 233 -5.19 10.86 -22.17
C ASN A 233 -6.62 11.34 -21.94
N ARG A 234 -6.81 12.66 -21.95
CA ARG A 234 -8.14 13.27 -21.99
C ARG A 234 -8.57 13.34 -23.45
N ASP A 235 -9.35 12.37 -23.92
CA ASP A 235 -10.15 12.65 -25.11
C ASP A 235 -11.22 13.66 -24.71
N LEU A 236 -11.04 14.92 -25.14
CA LEU A 236 -11.97 16.04 -24.92
C LEU A 236 -13.23 15.92 -25.78
N ARG A 237 -13.78 14.72 -25.95
CA ARG A 237 -14.98 14.48 -26.74
C ARG A 237 -16.08 13.88 -25.87
N GLU A 238 -16.68 14.72 -25.04
CA GLU A 238 -18.10 14.63 -24.64
C GLU A 238 -18.65 16.05 -24.48
#